data_AF-A0A955TUN0-F1
#
_entry.id   AF-A0A955TUN0-F1
#
_cell.length_a   1.000
_cell.length_b   1.000
_cell.length_c   1.000
_cell.angle_alpha   90.00
_cell.angle_beta   90.00
_cell.angle_gamma   90.00
#
_symmetry.space_group_name_H-M   'P 1'
#
loop_
_entity.id
_entity.type
_entity.pdbx_description
1 polymer ?
#
loop_
_entity_poly.entity_id
_entity_poly.type
_entity_poly.pdbx_seq_one_letter_code
_entity_poly.pdbx_strand_id
1 'polypeptide(L)' 'LHAYESVSVARAGLTRYFQFYNSRRPHSSLGRQTPDQKYFDNPLPSKAA' A
#
# COMPACT_ATOMS: atom_id res chain seq x y z
N LEU A 1 -16.80 -2.27 15.13
CA LEU A 1 -15.51 -1.72 15.61
C LEU A 1 -14.60 -2.91 15.93
N HIS A 2 -13.40 -2.99 15.35
CA HIS A 2 -12.43 -4.01 15.76
C HIS A 2 -11.73 -3.52 17.03
N ALA A 3 -11.95 -4.20 18.15
CA ALA A 3 -11.23 -3.96 19.39
C ALA A 3 -9.88 -4.68 19.30
N TYR A 4 -8.80 -3.93 19.09
CA TYR A 4 -7.46 -4.48 19.19
C TYR A 4 -7.09 -4.67 20.65
N GLU A 5 -6.55 -5.84 20.98
CA GLU A 5 -6.13 -6.20 22.34
C GLU A 5 -5.01 -5.29 22.88
N SER A 6 -4.13 -4.80 22.00
CA SER A 6 -3.10 -3.81 22.34
C SER A 6 -2.71 -2.97 21.13
N VAL A 7 -1.99 -1.87 21.40
CA VAL A 7 -1.39 -1.03 20.35
C VAL A 7 -0.44 -1.84 19.47
N SER A 8 0.30 -2.79 20.02
CA SER A 8 1.22 -3.65 19.25
C SER A 8 0.45 -4.50 18.23
N VAL A 9 -0.68 -5.09 18.64
CA VAL A 9 -1.54 -5.88 17.75
C VAL A 9 -2.12 -5.00 16.64
N ALA A 10 -2.55 -3.77 16.97
CA ALA A 10 -3.03 -2.80 15.99
C ALA A 10 -1.94 -2.45 14.96
N ARG A 11 -0.71 -2.16 15.41
CA ARG A 11 0.43 -1.85 14.51
C ARG A 11 0.73 -3.04 13.59
N ALA A 12 0.77 -4.25 14.12
CA ALA A 12 1.00 -5.45 13.31
C ALA A 12 -0.11 -5.67 12.27
N GLY A 13 -1.36 -5.42 12.64
CA GLY A 13 -2.50 -5.45 11.72
C GLY A 13 -2.38 -4.43 10.59
N LEU A 14 -2.06 -3.18 10.94
CA LEU A 14 -1.86 -2.10 9.95
C LEU A 14 -0.69 -2.41 9.02
N THR A 15 0.44 -2.88 9.52
CA THR A 15 1.58 -3.26 8.69
C THR A 15 1.18 -4.33 7.66
N ARG A 16 0.50 -5.39 8.08
CA ARG A 16 0.01 -6.44 7.16
C ARG A 16 -0.96 -5.88 6.13
N TYR A 17 -1.86 -4.99 6.56
CA TYR A 17 -2.83 -4.37 5.66
C TYR A 17 -2.14 -3.49 4.60
N PHE A 18 -1.21 -2.62 4.99
CA PHE A 18 -0.49 -1.77 4.05
C PHE A 18 0.37 -2.56 3.08
N GLN A 19 1.01 -3.65 3.53
CA GLN A 19 1.73 -4.55 2.62
C GLN A 19 0.80 -5.16 1.57
N PHE A 20 -0.37 -5.65 1.98
CA PHE A 20 -1.37 -6.18 1.04
C PHE A 20 -1.90 -5.11 0.08
N TYR A 21 -2.25 -3.94 0.60
CA TYR A 21 -2.77 -2.83 -0.17
C TYR A 21 -1.77 -2.37 -1.24
N ASN A 22 -0.51 -2.16 -0.86
CA ASN A 22 0.51 -1.63 -1.76
C ASN A 22 0.99 -2.65 -2.80
N SER A 23 1.14 -3.93 -2.41
CA SER A 23 1.82 -4.92 -3.26
C SER A 23 0.90 -5.90 -3.99
N ARG A 24 -0.34 -6.14 -3.51
CA ARG A 24 -1.19 -7.22 -4.03
C ARG A 24 -2.55 -6.76 -4.52
N ARG A 25 -3.11 -5.69 -3.97
CA ARG A 25 -4.48 -5.27 -4.29
C ARG A 25 -4.51 -4.41 -5.56
N PRO A 26 -5.22 -4.82 -6.62
CA PRO A 26 -5.47 -3.97 -7.79
C PRO A 26 -6.38 -2.80 -7.41
N HIS A 27 -6.05 -1.60 -7.90
CA HIS A 27 -6.85 -0.40 -7.65
C HIS A 27 -7.50 0.11 -8.94
N SER A 28 -8.82 0.35 -8.92
CA SER A 28 -9.56 0.87 -10.08
C SER A 28 -9.05 2.24 -10.52
N SER A 29 -8.71 3.12 -9.57
CA SER A 29 -8.11 4.44 -9.85
C SER A 29 -6.71 4.34 -10.48
N LEU A 30 -6.04 3.19 -10.33
CA LEU A 30 -4.72 2.92 -10.89
C LEU A 30 -4.80 2.00 -12.12
N GLY A 31 -5.96 1.89 -12.78
CA GLY A 31 -6.11 1.06 -13.97
C GLY A 31 -5.89 -0.43 -13.70
N ARG A 32 -6.30 -0.91 -12.51
CA ARG A 32 -6.09 -2.28 -12.01
C ARG A 32 -4.63 -2.63 -11.72
N GLN A 33 -3.75 -1.64 -11.58
CA GLN A 33 -2.40 -1.84 -11.04
C GLN A 33 -2.39 -1.71 -9.51
N THR A 34 -1.35 -2.23 -8.88
CA THR A 34 -1.04 -1.95 -7.46
C THR A 34 -0.26 -0.63 -7.34
N PRO A 35 -0.26 0.02 -6.16
CA PRO A 35 0.59 1.18 -5.92
C PRO A 35 2.06 0.90 -6.19
N ASP A 36 2.56 -0.27 -5.78
CA ASP A 36 3.96 -0.66 -6.03
C ASP A 36 4.27 -0.67 -7.53
N GLN A 37 3.39 -1.27 -8.33
CA GLN A 37 3.51 -1.29 -9.79
C GLN A 37 3.45 0.11 -10.42
N LYS A 38 2.58 0.98 -9.90
CA LYS A 38 2.38 2.30 -10.49
C LYS A 38 3.55 3.25 -10.25
N TYR A 39 4.15 3.20 -9.06
CA TYR A 39 5.09 4.20 -8.60
C TYR A 39 6.55 3.72 -8.56
N PHE A 40 6.79 2.41 -8.41
CA PHE A 40 8.15 1.88 -8.22
C PHE A 40 8.62 1.02 -9.39
N ASP A 41 7.74 0.27 -10.05
CA ASP A 41 8.12 -0.53 -11.24
C ASP A 41 8.31 0.35 -12.48
N ASN A 42 7.72 1.54 -12.50
CA ASN A 42 7.91 2.54 -13.55
C ASN A 42 8.06 3.92 -12.91
N PRO A 43 9.25 4.25 -12.36
CA PRO A 43 9.45 5.52 -11.67
C PRO A 43 9.09 6.66 -12.60
N LEU A 44 8.18 7.52 -12.15
CA LEU A 44 7.87 8.77 -12.83
C LEU A 44 9.19 9.47 -13.15
N PRO A 45 9.40 9.96 -14.39
CA PRO A 45 10.64 10.65 -14.71
C PRO A 45 10.85 11.74 -13.67
N SER A 46 11.99 11.66 -12.97
CA SER A 46 12.36 12.63 -11.95
C SER A 46 12.22 14.00 -12.58
N LYS A 47 11.44 14.88 -11.94
CA LYS A 47 11.34 16.28 -12.36
C LYS A 47 12.75 16.86 -12.25
N ALA A 48 13.47 16.93 -13.37
CA ALA A 48 14.77 17.60 -13.44
C ALA A 48 14.51 19.07 -13.07
N ALA A 49 15.21 19.54 -12.05
CA ALA A 49 15.23 20.93 -11.63
C ALA A 49 16.16 21.74 -12.53
#